data_AF-A0A926T4Q9-F1
#
_entry.id   AF-A0A926T4Q9-F1
#
_cell.length_a   1.000
_cell.length_b   1.000
_cell.length_c   1.000
_cell.angle_alpha   90.00
_cell.angle_beta   90.00
_cell.angle_gamma   90.00
#
_symmetry.space_group_name_H-M   'P 1'
#
loop_
_entity.id
_entity.type
_entity.pdbx_description
1 polymer ?
#
loop_
_entity_poly.entity_id
_entity_poly.type
_entity_poly.pdbx_seq_one_letter_code
_entity_poly.pdbx_strand_id
1 'polypeptide(L)'
;MPDTNQKSDKGFFADLYDQQIMACVKELKLDDPTMRQFTFKKPKDTLSELALVIKCCDSILKAIPSIPIMEDRNKELIGIISLVDLLKFLPPGDKLPKKYFANNQTQLIALLQEVNAFILKNQSITIEEAFSIELENFSGNAVHILDSLFLNDLFQSLIDAADGKIKYRTLPIVRHDPDNGGFEVRRMWSYIDALQLIIEMKDRGTDSFLQEKVATICTRSVYTLKQDDQLSQALINIENLSFFPTHLPITAAGGLTTGRTPVSGIVDEALIYTLLHNIFSQALAAMPISYIAKPIQPKEIVKLDTKIGDLIEIFINRLTKPTAILVGDYNKKTKEFEMDGIVNYVDLLNRFLAWSKES
;
A
#
# COMPACT_ATOMS: atom_id res chain seq x y z
N MET A 1 45.16 33.39 -19.19
CA MET A 1 43.79 32.95 -18.89
C MET A 1 43.69 31.49 -19.27
N PRO A 2 43.49 30.63 -18.27
CA PRO A 2 42.52 29.56 -18.42
C PRO A 2 41.52 29.55 -17.25
N ASP A 3 40.35 29.02 -17.61
CA ASP A 3 39.06 29.13 -16.98
C ASP A 3 38.94 28.67 -15.53
N THR A 4 38.15 29.45 -14.81
CA THR A 4 37.46 29.09 -13.56
C THR A 4 36.51 27.93 -13.79
N ASN A 5 36.99 26.69 -13.61
CA ASN A 5 36.11 25.60 -13.22
C ASN A 5 35.80 25.75 -11.72
N GLN A 6 34.74 26.52 -11.44
CA GLN A 6 33.96 26.34 -10.22
C GLN A 6 33.48 24.88 -10.21
N LYS A 7 34.19 24.02 -9.48
CA LYS A 7 33.57 22.83 -8.91
C LYS A 7 32.46 23.35 -8.02
N SER A 8 31.22 23.19 -8.46
CA SER A 8 30.09 23.34 -7.55
C SER A 8 30.31 22.36 -6.41
N ASP A 9 30.14 22.86 -5.18
CA ASP A 9 30.03 22.08 -3.95
C ASP A 9 28.82 21.12 -4.06
N LYS A 10 28.93 20.08 -4.90
CA LYS A 10 28.11 18.89 -4.78
C LYS A 10 28.70 18.11 -3.62
N GLY A 11 27.95 18.11 -2.53
CA GLY A 11 28.37 17.74 -1.20
C GLY A 11 29.10 16.42 -1.12
N PHE A 12 30.09 16.40 -0.23
CA PHE A 12 30.85 15.25 0.25
C PHE A 12 29.98 14.02 0.60
N PHE A 13 28.69 14.23 0.88
CA PHE A 13 27.74 13.15 1.14
C PHE A 13 27.25 12.42 -0.10
N ALA A 14 27.16 13.03 -1.30
CA ALA A 14 26.63 12.36 -2.49
C ALA A 14 27.51 11.16 -2.94
N ASP A 15 28.82 11.32 -2.89
CA ASP A 15 29.77 10.27 -3.27
C ASP A 15 29.88 9.16 -2.20
N LEU A 16 29.68 9.51 -0.93
CA LEU A 16 29.62 8.55 0.18
C LEU A 16 28.30 7.76 0.15
N TYR A 17 27.20 8.43 -0.21
CA TYR A 17 25.85 7.87 -0.34
C TYR A 17 25.81 6.78 -1.41
N ASP A 18 26.33 7.05 -2.62
CA ASP A 18 26.28 6.08 -3.73
C ASP A 18 27.20 4.87 -3.50
N GLN A 19 28.41 5.06 -2.96
CA GLN A 19 29.34 3.94 -2.73
C GLN A 19 28.95 3.10 -1.50
N GLN A 20 28.42 3.71 -0.44
CA GLN A 20 28.04 3.00 0.79
C GLN A 20 26.65 2.37 0.69
N ILE A 21 25.71 2.94 -0.07
CA ILE A 21 24.47 2.27 -0.45
C ILE A 21 24.77 1.07 -1.34
N MET A 22 25.68 1.20 -2.32
CA MET A 22 26.09 0.04 -3.12
C MET A 22 26.79 -1.03 -2.29
N ALA A 23 27.49 -0.67 -1.21
CA ALA A 23 28.01 -1.63 -0.23
C ALA A 23 26.90 -2.25 0.64
N CYS A 24 25.91 -1.46 1.08
CA CYS A 24 24.76 -1.95 1.86
C CYS A 24 23.84 -2.86 1.03
N VAL A 25 23.61 -2.53 -0.24
CA VAL A 25 22.85 -3.31 -1.23
C VAL A 25 23.64 -4.52 -1.74
N LYS A 26 24.98 -4.47 -1.76
CA LYS A 26 25.83 -5.66 -2.02
C LYS A 26 25.99 -6.58 -0.80
N GLU A 27 26.02 -6.04 0.43
CA GLU A 27 26.12 -6.80 1.68
C GLU A 27 24.77 -7.38 2.12
N LEU A 28 23.66 -6.68 1.87
CA LEU A 28 22.32 -7.25 1.82
C LEU A 28 22.26 -8.13 0.58
N LYS A 29 22.81 -9.33 0.67
CA LYS A 29 22.74 -10.37 -0.36
C LYS A 29 21.29 -10.48 -0.85
N LEU A 30 20.97 -9.81 -1.96
CA LEU A 30 19.73 -9.96 -2.70
C LEU A 30 19.56 -11.41 -3.20
N ASP A 31 20.64 -12.19 -3.12
CA ASP A 31 20.71 -13.63 -3.39
C ASP A 31 20.43 -14.51 -2.15
N ASP A 32 19.94 -14.00 -1.00
CA ASP A 32 19.57 -14.86 0.12
C ASP A 32 18.38 -15.78 -0.28
N PRO A 33 18.59 -17.10 -0.42
CA PRO A 33 17.57 -18.05 -0.86
C PRO A 33 16.46 -18.27 0.17
N THR A 34 16.55 -17.67 1.37
CA THR A 34 15.44 -17.63 2.34
C THR A 34 14.38 -16.58 1.99
N MET A 35 14.66 -15.69 1.03
CA MET A 35 13.68 -14.77 0.46
C MET A 35 12.75 -15.49 -0.51
N ARG A 36 11.71 -16.10 0.09
CA ARG A 36 10.41 -16.49 -0.46
C ARG A 36 10.41 -16.76 -1.98
N GLN A 37 10.38 -18.03 -2.36
CA GLN A 37 9.98 -18.45 -3.71
C GLN A 37 8.70 -17.71 -4.13
N PHE A 38 8.82 -16.77 -5.08
CA PHE A 38 7.70 -16.01 -5.58
C PHE A 38 6.88 -16.89 -6.54
N THR A 39 5.56 -16.83 -6.42
CA THR A 39 4.67 -17.48 -7.38
C THR A 39 4.28 -16.46 -8.44
N PHE A 40 4.74 -16.66 -9.67
CA PHE A 40 4.33 -15.88 -10.84
C PHE A 40 3.03 -16.44 -11.40
N LYS A 41 2.28 -15.59 -12.11
CA LYS A 41 1.10 -16.00 -12.88
C LYS A 41 1.21 -15.58 -14.33
N LYS A 42 0.50 -16.32 -15.18
CA LYS A 42 0.47 -16.11 -16.63
C LYS A 42 -0.82 -15.42 -17.02
N PRO A 43 -0.87 -14.69 -18.14
CA PRO A 43 -2.09 -14.02 -18.59
C PRO A 43 -3.25 -15.01 -18.80
N LYS A 44 -2.90 -16.23 -19.26
CA LYS A 44 -3.83 -17.33 -19.50
C LYS A 44 -4.21 -18.13 -18.25
N ASP A 45 -3.56 -17.89 -17.12
CA ASP A 45 -4.00 -18.50 -15.86
C ASP A 45 -5.39 -17.96 -15.48
N THR A 46 -6.15 -18.74 -14.75
CA THR A 46 -7.51 -18.38 -14.33
C THR A 46 -7.52 -17.52 -13.07
N LEU A 47 -8.57 -16.71 -12.91
CA LEU A 47 -8.82 -15.98 -11.65
C LEU A 47 -8.88 -16.91 -10.43
N SER A 48 -9.36 -18.13 -10.59
CA SER A 48 -9.41 -19.13 -9.51
C SER A 48 -8.03 -19.54 -9.02
N GLU A 49 -7.09 -19.76 -9.95
CA GLU A 49 -5.71 -20.09 -9.62
C GLU A 49 -4.98 -18.91 -8.97
N LEU A 50 -5.27 -17.69 -9.43
CA LEU A 50 -4.73 -16.46 -8.84
C LEU A 50 -5.28 -16.24 -7.41
N ALA A 51 -6.58 -16.44 -7.21
CA ALA A 51 -7.24 -16.37 -5.91
C ALA A 51 -6.65 -17.35 -4.89
N LEU A 52 -6.35 -18.58 -5.32
CA LEU A 52 -5.71 -19.60 -4.48
C LEU A 52 -4.30 -19.19 -4.04
N VAL A 53 -3.49 -18.68 -4.98
CA VAL A 53 -2.13 -18.19 -4.65
C VAL A 53 -2.19 -17.05 -3.65
N ILE A 54 -3.09 -16.09 -3.84
CA ILE A 54 -3.26 -15.00 -2.89
C ILE A 54 -3.73 -15.48 -1.53
N LYS A 55 -4.69 -16.41 -1.46
CA LYS A 55 -5.17 -16.95 -0.18
C LYS A 55 -4.05 -17.65 0.60
N CYS A 56 -3.19 -18.39 -0.10
CA CYS A 56 -1.99 -18.98 0.49
C CYS A 56 -1.00 -17.89 0.94
N CYS A 57 -0.81 -16.86 0.12
CA CYS A 57 0.03 -15.70 0.40
C CYS A 57 -0.52 -14.80 1.51
N ASP A 58 -1.82 -14.73 1.77
CA ASP A 58 -2.44 -13.88 2.81
C ASP A 58 -1.93 -14.29 4.21
N SER A 59 -1.64 -15.58 4.39
CA SER A 59 -1.03 -16.10 5.61
C SER A 59 0.47 -15.76 5.77
N ILE A 60 1.18 -15.47 4.68
CA ILE A 60 2.65 -15.34 4.62
C ILE A 60 3.11 -13.89 4.36
N LEU A 61 2.41 -13.15 3.50
CA LEU A 61 2.81 -11.84 2.97
C LEU A 61 2.28 -10.70 3.84
N LYS A 62 1.03 -10.71 4.32
CA LYS A 62 0.37 -9.71 5.20
C LYS A 62 0.56 -8.21 4.87
N ALA A 63 1.28 -7.86 3.81
CA ALA A 63 1.17 -6.65 3.03
C ALA A 63 0.33 -7.00 1.80
N ILE A 64 -0.32 -6.03 1.15
CA ILE A 64 -1.12 -6.26 -0.07
C ILE A 64 -0.25 -7.07 -1.04
N PRO A 65 -0.54 -8.37 -1.23
CA PRO A 65 0.27 -9.18 -2.10
C PRO A 65 0.02 -8.69 -3.51
N SER A 66 1.10 -8.38 -4.21
CA SER A 66 1.04 -8.11 -5.64
C SER A 66 1.73 -9.25 -6.36
N ILE A 67 1.11 -9.74 -7.40
CA ILE A 67 1.55 -10.89 -8.17
C ILE A 67 2.04 -10.38 -9.53
N PRO A 68 3.34 -10.55 -9.84
CA PRO A 68 3.85 -10.29 -11.17
C PRO A 68 3.24 -11.26 -12.19
N ILE A 69 2.81 -10.69 -13.33
CA ILE A 69 2.23 -11.40 -14.47
C ILE A 69 3.25 -11.49 -15.59
N MET A 70 3.66 -12.71 -15.93
CA MET A 70 4.73 -12.99 -16.86
C MET A 70 4.18 -13.61 -18.14
N GLU A 71 4.58 -13.09 -19.30
CA GLU A 71 4.26 -13.71 -20.58
C GLU A 71 5.13 -14.95 -20.85
N ASP A 72 4.47 -16.04 -21.27
CA ASP A 72 5.09 -17.35 -21.45
C ASP A 72 6.16 -17.42 -22.54
N ARG A 73 5.99 -16.67 -23.63
CA ARG A 73 6.85 -16.81 -24.81
C ARG A 73 8.21 -16.15 -24.62
N ASN A 74 8.21 -14.95 -24.04
CA ASN A 74 9.41 -14.12 -23.91
C ASN A 74 9.88 -13.96 -22.47
N LYS A 75 9.16 -14.56 -21.50
CA LYS A 75 9.35 -14.32 -20.06
C LYS A 75 9.36 -12.83 -19.74
N GLU A 76 8.49 -12.07 -20.39
CA GLU A 76 8.40 -10.64 -20.18
C GLU A 76 7.44 -10.34 -19.03
N LEU A 77 7.80 -9.40 -18.15
CA LEU A 77 6.87 -8.89 -17.15
C LEU A 77 5.89 -7.95 -17.84
N ILE A 78 4.64 -8.38 -17.96
CA ILE A 78 3.61 -7.61 -18.66
C ILE A 78 2.68 -6.86 -17.70
N GLY A 79 2.77 -7.12 -16.40
CA GLY A 79 1.98 -6.40 -15.41
C GLY A 79 2.11 -6.94 -14.00
N ILE A 80 1.43 -6.27 -13.07
CA ILE A 80 1.32 -6.66 -11.68
C ILE A 80 -0.16 -6.63 -11.31
N ILE A 81 -0.61 -7.60 -10.53
CA ILE A 81 -1.98 -7.61 -10.00
C ILE A 81 -1.91 -7.56 -8.48
N SER A 82 -2.52 -6.54 -7.87
CA SER A 82 -2.63 -6.47 -6.42
C SER A 82 -3.81 -7.31 -5.89
N LEU A 83 -3.76 -7.67 -4.61
CA LEU A 83 -4.95 -8.19 -3.91
C LEU A 83 -6.15 -7.25 -4.08
N VAL A 84 -5.92 -5.93 -4.05
CA VAL A 84 -6.98 -4.93 -4.17
C VAL A 84 -7.75 -5.07 -5.48
N ASP A 85 -7.04 -5.31 -6.59
CA ASP A 85 -7.66 -5.52 -7.91
C ASP A 85 -8.50 -6.82 -7.92
N LEU A 86 -8.07 -7.82 -7.16
CA LEU A 86 -8.75 -9.11 -7.06
C LEU A 86 -9.91 -9.15 -6.08
N LEU A 87 -9.98 -8.24 -5.11
CA LEU A 87 -11.08 -8.20 -4.15
C LEU A 87 -12.47 -8.02 -4.82
N LYS A 88 -12.50 -7.54 -6.06
CA LYS A 88 -13.71 -7.46 -6.91
C LYS A 88 -14.16 -8.81 -7.47
N PHE A 89 -13.35 -9.85 -7.36
CA PHE A 89 -13.61 -11.21 -7.87
C PHE A 89 -13.57 -12.27 -6.77
N LEU A 90 -13.18 -11.89 -5.55
CA LEU A 90 -13.11 -12.77 -4.40
C LEU A 90 -14.41 -12.70 -3.58
N PRO A 91 -14.80 -13.80 -2.92
CA PRO A 91 -15.87 -13.73 -1.94
C PRO A 91 -15.46 -12.77 -0.81
N PRO A 92 -16.40 -11.99 -0.27
CA PRO A 92 -16.08 -10.97 0.73
C PRO A 92 -15.57 -11.56 2.06
N GLY A 93 -15.81 -12.86 2.31
CA GLY A 93 -15.43 -13.53 3.55
C GLY A 93 -15.98 -12.80 4.78
N ASP A 94 -15.12 -12.59 5.77
CA ASP A 94 -15.47 -11.89 7.02
C ASP A 94 -15.59 -10.36 6.88
N LYS A 95 -15.35 -9.80 5.69
CA LYS A 95 -15.43 -8.36 5.45
C LYS A 95 -16.87 -7.84 5.29
N LEU A 96 -17.88 -8.71 5.28
CA LEU A 96 -19.27 -8.26 5.18
C LEU A 96 -19.71 -7.46 6.42
N PRO A 97 -20.55 -6.42 6.24
CA PRO A 97 -21.11 -5.65 7.35
C PRO A 97 -22.20 -6.45 8.10
N LYS A 98 -21.79 -7.48 8.85
CA LYS A 98 -22.71 -8.41 9.55
C LYS A 98 -23.72 -7.68 10.44
N LYS A 99 -23.34 -6.54 11.03
CA LYS A 99 -24.22 -5.69 11.85
C LYS A 99 -25.40 -5.11 11.07
N TYR A 100 -25.20 -4.73 9.81
CA TYR A 100 -26.27 -4.19 8.96
C TYR A 100 -27.34 -5.25 8.68
N PHE A 101 -26.91 -6.50 8.52
CA PHE A 101 -27.79 -7.64 8.24
C PHE A 101 -28.32 -8.36 9.48
N ALA A 102 -28.04 -7.87 10.70
CA ALA A 102 -28.40 -8.56 11.93
C ALA A 102 -29.90 -8.90 12.01
N ASN A 103 -30.75 -8.03 11.46
CA ASN A 103 -32.20 -8.18 11.44
C ASN A 103 -32.75 -8.64 10.08
N ASN A 104 -31.90 -8.92 9.09
CA ASN A 104 -32.30 -9.35 7.76
C ASN A 104 -31.36 -10.42 7.19
N GLN A 105 -31.27 -11.55 7.90
CA GLN A 105 -30.41 -12.67 7.49
C GLN A 105 -30.79 -13.25 6.13
N THR A 106 -32.08 -13.23 5.77
CA THR A 106 -32.54 -13.68 4.44
C THR A 106 -31.92 -12.86 3.32
N GLN A 107 -31.85 -11.53 3.46
CA GLN A 107 -31.19 -10.66 2.48
C GLN A 107 -29.70 -10.94 2.39
N LEU A 108 -29.02 -11.18 3.53
CA LEU A 108 -27.61 -11.55 3.54
C LEU A 108 -27.35 -12.87 2.81
N ILE A 109 -28.18 -13.89 3.04
CA ILE A 109 -28.06 -15.19 2.38
C ILE A 109 -28.26 -15.05 0.87
N ALA A 110 -29.29 -14.31 0.44
CA ALA A 110 -29.55 -14.06 -0.98
C ALA A 110 -28.37 -13.34 -1.65
N LEU A 111 -27.83 -12.30 -1.00
CA LEU A 111 -26.67 -11.56 -1.48
C LEU A 111 -25.42 -12.45 -1.61
N LEU A 112 -25.17 -13.29 -0.61
CA LEU A 112 -24.06 -14.26 -0.63
C LEU A 112 -24.22 -15.29 -1.75
N GLN A 113 -25.44 -15.76 -2.01
CA GLN A 113 -25.72 -16.68 -3.11
C GLN A 113 -25.46 -16.02 -4.47
N GLU A 114 -25.86 -14.77 -4.65
CA GLU A 114 -25.63 -14.00 -5.88
C GLU A 114 -24.13 -13.80 -6.14
N VAL A 115 -23.37 -13.43 -5.10
CA VAL A 115 -21.91 -13.26 -5.18
C VAL A 115 -21.21 -14.59 -5.48
N ASN A 116 -21.62 -15.68 -4.82
CA ASN A 116 -21.06 -16.99 -5.11
C ASN A 116 -21.37 -17.45 -6.54
N ALA A 117 -22.59 -17.19 -7.04
CA ALA A 117 -22.96 -17.49 -8.42
C ALA A 117 -22.12 -16.67 -9.42
N PHE A 118 -21.88 -15.40 -9.11
CA PHE A 118 -20.97 -14.56 -9.88
C PHE A 118 -19.55 -15.12 -9.88
N ILE A 119 -18.98 -15.44 -8.72
CA ILE A 119 -17.64 -16.02 -8.62
C ILE A 119 -17.56 -17.30 -9.46
N LEU A 120 -18.47 -18.24 -9.25
CA LEU A 120 -18.53 -19.52 -9.99
C LEU A 120 -18.60 -19.32 -11.51
N LYS A 121 -19.42 -18.36 -11.98
CA LYS A 121 -19.53 -18.02 -13.41
C LYS A 121 -18.21 -17.48 -13.97
N ASN A 122 -17.44 -16.75 -13.15
CA ASN A 122 -16.19 -16.10 -13.57
C ASN A 122 -14.93 -16.92 -13.23
N GLN A 123 -15.06 -18.15 -12.69
CA GLN A 123 -13.91 -18.97 -12.27
C GLN A 123 -12.96 -19.34 -13.41
N SER A 124 -13.49 -19.47 -14.62
CA SER A 124 -12.76 -19.84 -15.83
C SER A 124 -12.26 -18.63 -16.62
N ILE A 125 -12.54 -17.40 -16.18
CA ILE A 125 -12.03 -16.20 -16.82
C ILE A 125 -10.53 -16.13 -16.57
N THR A 126 -9.80 -15.85 -17.64
CA THR A 126 -8.35 -15.68 -17.61
C THR A 126 -7.98 -14.31 -17.03
N ILE A 127 -6.75 -14.21 -16.52
CA ILE A 127 -6.22 -12.95 -15.99
C ILE A 127 -6.27 -11.83 -17.04
N GLU A 128 -5.88 -12.12 -18.28
CA GLU A 128 -5.93 -11.14 -19.38
C GLU A 128 -7.36 -10.67 -19.69
N GLU A 129 -8.35 -11.56 -19.64
CA GLU A 129 -9.76 -11.18 -19.90
C GLU A 129 -10.29 -10.28 -18.78
N ALA A 130 -9.88 -10.52 -17.54
CA ALA A 130 -10.32 -9.76 -16.38
C ALA A 130 -9.64 -8.38 -16.24
N PHE A 131 -8.38 -8.25 -16.65
CA PHE A 131 -7.52 -7.07 -16.41
C PHE A 131 -6.90 -6.45 -17.66
N SER A 132 -7.38 -6.81 -18.85
CA SER A 132 -6.86 -6.40 -20.18
C SER A 132 -6.37 -4.95 -20.29
N ILE A 133 -7.14 -3.97 -19.78
CA ILE A 133 -6.79 -2.54 -19.84
C ILE A 133 -5.65 -2.15 -18.88
N GLU A 134 -5.51 -2.83 -17.74
CA GLU A 134 -4.49 -2.52 -16.73
C GLU A 134 -3.12 -3.12 -17.11
N LEU A 135 -3.11 -4.22 -17.89
CA LEU A 135 -1.88 -4.84 -18.42
C LEU A 135 -1.30 -4.05 -19.60
N GLU A 136 -2.14 -3.51 -20.51
CA GLU A 136 -1.68 -2.70 -21.65
C GLU A 136 -0.99 -1.39 -21.23
N ASN A 137 -1.32 -0.84 -20.06
CA ASN A 137 -0.78 0.42 -19.55
C ASN A 137 0.48 0.26 -18.69
N PHE A 138 1.00 -0.97 -18.51
CA PHE A 138 2.22 -1.22 -17.73
C PHE A 138 3.52 -0.82 -18.48
N SER A 139 3.42 -0.05 -19.58
CA SER A 139 4.56 0.31 -20.42
C SER A 139 5.56 1.24 -19.70
N GLY A 140 6.77 0.73 -19.47
CA GLY A 140 8.03 1.48 -19.55
C GLY A 140 8.70 1.92 -18.25
N ASN A 141 7.93 2.38 -17.24
CA ASN A 141 8.51 3.07 -16.07
C ASN A 141 8.33 2.35 -14.73
N ALA A 142 7.61 1.22 -14.68
CA ALA A 142 7.28 0.51 -13.43
C ALA A 142 8.21 -0.69 -13.14
N VAL A 143 9.26 -0.88 -13.95
CA VAL A 143 10.15 -2.05 -13.90
C VAL A 143 11.59 -1.61 -13.70
N HIS A 144 12.21 -2.06 -12.62
CA HIS A 144 13.60 -1.69 -12.31
C HIS A 144 14.57 -2.81 -12.62
N ILE A 145 15.56 -2.50 -13.45
CA ILE A 145 16.62 -3.43 -13.84
C ILE A 145 17.73 -3.38 -12.79
N LEU A 146 18.01 -4.54 -12.19
CA LEU A 146 18.99 -4.74 -11.12
C LEU A 146 20.38 -4.19 -11.45
N ASP A 147 20.78 -4.28 -12.72
CA ASP A 147 22.13 -3.92 -13.16
C ASP A 147 22.37 -2.39 -13.26
N SER A 148 21.33 -1.56 -13.10
CA SER A 148 21.39 -0.10 -13.17
C SER A 148 20.68 0.61 -12.01
N LEU A 149 20.44 -0.09 -10.91
CA LEU A 149 19.53 0.35 -9.85
C LEU A 149 20.23 1.23 -8.81
N PHE A 150 19.83 2.50 -8.71
CA PHE A 150 20.14 3.36 -7.57
C PHE A 150 19.02 3.30 -6.54
N LEU A 151 19.36 3.28 -5.24
CA LEU A 151 18.35 3.15 -4.18
C LEU A 151 17.40 4.34 -4.13
N ASN A 152 17.89 5.55 -4.42
CA ASN A 152 17.06 6.75 -4.52
C ASN A 152 15.99 6.60 -5.61
N ASP A 153 16.36 6.05 -6.77
CA ASP A 153 15.40 5.80 -7.85
C ASP A 153 14.36 4.77 -7.42
N LEU A 154 14.77 3.75 -6.67
CA LEU A 154 13.87 2.72 -6.19
C LEU A 154 12.89 3.25 -5.12
N PHE A 155 13.33 4.14 -4.21
CA PHE A 155 12.42 4.84 -3.29
C PHE A 155 11.49 5.80 -4.04
N GLN A 156 12.01 6.56 -5.00
CA GLN A 156 11.22 7.49 -5.81
C GLN A 156 10.16 6.74 -6.61
N SER A 157 10.48 5.60 -7.20
CA SER A 157 9.49 4.82 -7.93
C SER A 157 8.47 4.13 -7.04
N LEU A 158 8.78 3.85 -5.77
CA LEU A 158 7.76 3.44 -4.81
C LEU A 158 6.78 4.61 -4.59
N ILE A 159 7.29 5.82 -4.36
CA ILE A 159 6.46 7.03 -4.22
C ILE A 159 5.60 7.27 -5.48
N ASP A 160 6.21 7.25 -6.66
CA ASP A 160 5.52 7.48 -7.94
C ASP A 160 4.47 6.41 -8.22
N ALA A 161 4.74 5.15 -7.82
CA ALA A 161 3.73 4.10 -7.88
C ALA A 161 2.53 4.46 -7.00
N ALA A 162 2.73 4.97 -5.79
CA ALA A 162 1.64 5.42 -4.92
C ALA A 162 0.86 6.64 -5.45
N ASP A 163 1.54 7.61 -6.06
CA ASP A 163 0.94 8.86 -6.55
C ASP A 163 0.26 8.70 -7.93
N GLY A 164 0.61 7.64 -8.67
CA GLY A 164 0.02 7.33 -9.96
C GLY A 164 -1.33 6.59 -9.86
N LYS A 165 -1.95 6.35 -11.02
CA LYS A 165 -3.04 5.36 -11.20
C LYS A 165 -2.60 3.90 -10.88
N ILE A 166 -1.37 3.72 -10.42
CA ILE A 166 -0.67 2.45 -10.26
C ILE A 166 -0.92 1.98 -8.82
N LYS A 167 -1.99 1.21 -8.59
CA LYS A 167 -2.43 0.79 -7.24
C LYS A 167 -1.47 -0.16 -6.49
N TYR A 168 -0.25 -0.36 -6.99
CA TYR A 168 0.67 -1.40 -6.51
C TYR A 168 1.58 -0.85 -5.42
N ARG A 169 1.63 -1.54 -4.27
CA ARG A 169 2.49 -1.17 -3.13
C ARG A 169 3.86 -1.85 -3.14
N THR A 170 4.23 -2.35 -4.30
CA THR A 170 5.41 -3.16 -4.51
C THR A 170 5.93 -2.95 -5.92
N LEU A 171 7.25 -2.86 -6.06
CA LEU A 171 7.94 -2.79 -7.33
C LEU A 171 8.55 -4.15 -7.71
N PRO A 172 8.48 -4.55 -8.98
CA PRO A 172 9.22 -5.69 -9.47
C PRO A 172 10.68 -5.27 -9.70
N ILE A 173 11.62 -5.97 -9.06
CA ILE A 173 13.04 -5.91 -9.38
C ILE A 173 13.31 -7.02 -10.39
N VAL A 174 13.75 -6.64 -11.59
CA VAL A 174 14.06 -7.57 -12.67
C VAL A 174 15.55 -7.57 -12.99
N ARG A 175 16.04 -8.66 -13.59
CA ARG A 175 17.37 -8.73 -14.18
C ARG A 175 17.23 -9.15 -15.64
N HIS A 176 18.12 -8.71 -16.51
CA HIS A 176 18.17 -9.27 -17.85
C HIS A 176 18.55 -10.76 -17.77
N ASP A 177 17.76 -11.62 -18.39
CA ASP A 177 18.03 -13.04 -18.56
C ASP A 177 18.99 -13.19 -19.75
N PRO A 178 20.29 -13.49 -19.53
CA PRO A 178 21.27 -13.58 -20.60
C PRO A 178 21.02 -14.77 -21.54
N ASP A 179 20.28 -15.79 -21.08
CA ASP A 179 20.05 -17.03 -21.83
C ASP A 179 18.82 -16.92 -22.74
N ASN A 180 17.81 -16.14 -22.34
CA ASN A 180 16.54 -16.04 -23.05
C ASN A 180 16.25 -14.64 -23.66
N GLY A 181 17.10 -13.64 -23.39
CA GLY A 181 16.92 -12.28 -23.90
C GLY A 181 15.72 -11.53 -23.30
N GLY A 182 15.15 -12.04 -22.22
CA GLY A 182 13.98 -11.47 -21.51
C GLY A 182 14.34 -10.88 -20.14
N PHE A 183 13.33 -10.60 -19.31
CA PHE A 183 13.52 -10.08 -17.95
C PHE A 183 13.11 -11.13 -16.91
N GLU A 184 14.01 -11.49 -16.01
CA GLU A 184 13.72 -12.34 -14.86
C GLU A 184 13.37 -11.48 -13.65
N VAL A 185 12.13 -11.59 -13.14
CA VAL A 185 11.76 -10.96 -11.86
C VAL A 185 12.49 -11.68 -10.73
N ARG A 186 13.39 -10.97 -10.05
CA ARG A 186 14.18 -11.47 -8.92
C ARG A 186 13.43 -11.31 -7.60
N ARG A 187 12.74 -10.19 -7.41
CA ARG A 187 12.08 -9.84 -6.14
C ARG A 187 10.95 -8.84 -6.35
N MET A 188 9.93 -8.90 -5.49
CA MET A 188 9.01 -7.78 -5.26
C MET A 188 9.51 -6.95 -4.09
N TRP A 189 9.82 -5.68 -4.31
CA TRP A 189 10.26 -4.74 -3.29
C TRP A 189 9.12 -3.87 -2.82
N SER A 190 8.87 -3.83 -1.52
CA SER A 190 7.74 -3.12 -0.90
C SER A 190 8.20 -1.95 -0.05
N TYR A 191 7.26 -1.09 0.35
CA TYR A 191 7.51 -0.07 1.37
C TYR A 191 8.06 -0.66 2.68
N ILE A 192 7.68 -1.88 3.05
CA ILE A 192 8.21 -2.52 4.26
C ILE A 192 9.70 -2.83 4.10
N ASP A 193 10.11 -3.28 2.91
CA ASP A 193 11.53 -3.53 2.62
C ASP A 193 12.33 -2.22 2.62
N ALA A 194 11.76 -1.16 2.03
CA ALA A 194 12.32 0.18 2.04
C ALA A 194 12.51 0.72 3.47
N LEU A 195 11.48 0.63 4.31
CA LEU A 195 11.52 1.07 5.71
C LEU A 195 12.48 0.25 6.57
N GLN A 196 12.51 -1.08 6.38
CA GLN A 196 13.44 -1.98 7.07
C GLN A 196 14.89 -1.59 6.76
N LEU A 197 15.19 -1.28 5.49
CA LEU A 197 16.50 -0.81 5.08
C LEU A 197 16.89 0.50 5.76
N ILE A 198 15.97 1.47 5.89
CA ILE A 198 16.24 2.74 6.58
C ILE A 198 16.66 2.51 8.04
N ILE A 199 16.01 1.56 8.73
CA ILE A 199 16.37 1.17 10.11
C ILE A 199 17.73 0.47 10.16
N GLU A 200 18.00 -0.44 9.23
CA GLU A 200 19.27 -1.16 9.16
C GLU A 200 20.47 -0.24 8.89
N MET A 201 20.23 0.91 8.27
CA MET A 201 21.24 1.96 8.03
C MET A 201 21.47 2.90 9.23
N LYS A 202 20.87 2.64 10.40
CA LYS A 202 20.99 3.51 11.58
C LYS A 202 22.44 3.83 11.95
N ASP A 203 23.28 2.79 12.06
CA ASP A 203 24.70 2.93 12.41
C ASP A 203 25.55 3.47 11.25
N ARG A 204 24.92 3.70 10.09
CA ARG A 204 25.55 4.17 8.84
C ARG A 204 25.09 5.59 8.46
N GLY A 205 24.43 6.32 9.39
CA GLY A 205 24.14 7.75 9.23
C GLY A 205 22.65 8.14 9.25
N THR A 206 21.71 7.19 9.34
CA THR A 206 20.27 7.52 9.40
C THR A 206 19.76 7.83 10.81
N ASP A 207 20.58 7.73 11.87
CA ASP A 207 20.11 7.98 13.24
C ASP A 207 19.44 9.35 13.41
N SER A 208 20.00 10.42 12.84
CA SER A 208 19.42 11.77 12.95
C SER A 208 18.03 11.87 12.33
N PHE A 209 17.81 11.24 11.16
CA PHE A 209 16.49 11.10 10.54
C PHE A 209 15.53 10.31 11.45
N LEU A 210 15.98 9.19 12.01
CA LEU A 210 15.17 8.36 12.88
C LEU A 210 14.77 9.08 14.18
N GLN A 211 15.56 10.06 14.63
CA GLN A 211 15.22 10.92 15.79
C GLN A 211 14.24 12.05 15.48
N GLU A 212 13.96 12.34 14.19
CA GLU A 212 12.96 13.35 13.83
C GLU A 212 11.57 13.00 14.37
N LYS A 213 10.70 14.01 14.43
CA LYS A 213 9.35 13.86 14.98
C LYS A 213 8.34 13.64 13.87
N VAL A 214 7.32 12.81 14.15
CA VAL A 214 6.16 12.59 13.25
C VAL A 214 5.52 13.91 12.80
N ALA A 215 5.60 14.97 13.62
CA ALA A 215 5.18 16.31 13.23
C ALA A 215 5.78 16.82 11.91
N THR A 216 6.96 16.36 11.48
CA THR A 216 7.62 16.80 10.23
C THR A 216 7.01 16.16 8.97
N ILE A 217 6.24 15.07 9.12
CA ILE A 217 5.69 14.27 8.00
C ILE A 217 4.17 14.07 8.09
N CYS A 218 3.52 14.64 9.11
CA CYS A 218 2.11 14.47 9.34
C CYS A 218 1.26 15.25 8.33
N THR A 219 0.48 14.53 7.52
CA THR A 219 -0.48 15.10 6.58
C THR A 219 -1.75 15.50 7.32
N ARG A 220 -2.00 16.82 7.43
CA ARG A 220 -3.14 17.39 8.18
C ARG A 220 -4.43 17.54 7.37
N SER A 221 -4.30 17.71 6.06
CA SER A 221 -5.45 17.85 5.14
C SER A 221 -5.98 16.49 4.73
N VAL A 222 -6.60 15.79 5.67
CA VAL A 222 -7.08 14.41 5.49
C VAL A 222 -8.53 14.40 5.04
N TYR A 223 -8.82 13.72 3.94
CA TYR A 223 -10.20 13.43 3.56
C TYR A 223 -10.83 12.45 4.56
N THR A 224 -12.02 12.79 5.06
CA THR A 224 -12.74 11.99 6.05
C THR A 224 -14.17 11.72 5.61
N LEU A 225 -14.68 10.54 5.95
CA LEU A 225 -16.08 10.19 5.76
C LEU A 225 -16.92 10.63 6.97
N LYS A 226 -18.21 10.86 6.78
CA LYS A 226 -19.16 11.05 7.89
C LYS A 226 -19.86 9.74 8.20
N GLN A 227 -20.23 9.54 9.46
CA GLN A 227 -20.92 8.32 9.91
C GLN A 227 -22.22 8.02 9.13
N ASP A 228 -22.90 9.10 8.73
CA ASP A 228 -24.22 9.05 8.10
C ASP A 228 -24.14 9.11 6.57
N ASP A 229 -22.93 9.22 5.99
CA ASP A 229 -22.76 9.14 4.55
C ASP A 229 -23.27 7.79 4.05
N GLN A 230 -24.01 7.82 2.95
CA GLN A 230 -24.41 6.59 2.26
C GLN A 230 -23.20 5.97 1.56
N LEU A 231 -23.12 4.64 1.60
CA LEU A 231 -22.02 3.91 0.99
C LEU A 231 -21.80 4.29 -0.47
N SER A 232 -22.85 4.40 -1.28
CA SER A 232 -22.73 4.76 -2.70
C SER A 232 -22.03 6.11 -2.90
N GLN A 233 -22.41 7.13 -2.15
CA GLN A 233 -21.81 8.46 -2.25
C GLN A 233 -20.36 8.46 -1.75
N ALA A 234 -20.10 7.74 -0.65
CA ALA A 234 -18.75 7.58 -0.13
C ALA A 234 -17.84 6.91 -1.16
N LEU A 235 -18.31 5.83 -1.82
CA LEU A 235 -17.55 5.12 -2.85
C LEU A 235 -17.25 6.02 -4.06
N ILE A 236 -18.23 6.81 -4.54
CA ILE A 236 -18.01 7.79 -5.62
C ILE A 236 -16.95 8.82 -5.22
N ASN A 237 -17.02 9.36 -3.99
CA ASN A 237 -16.04 10.35 -3.55
C ASN A 237 -14.64 9.74 -3.44
N ILE A 238 -14.54 8.50 -2.96
CA ILE A 238 -13.28 7.78 -2.82
C ILE A 238 -12.64 7.50 -4.18
N GLU A 239 -13.42 7.09 -5.19
CA GLU A 239 -12.93 6.85 -6.55
C GLU A 239 -12.38 8.12 -7.22
N ASN A 240 -12.82 9.30 -6.80
CA ASN A 240 -12.37 10.59 -7.32
C ASN A 240 -11.16 11.17 -6.57
N LEU A 241 -10.66 10.49 -5.54
CA LEU A 241 -9.44 10.94 -4.85
C LEU A 241 -8.22 10.72 -5.74
N SER A 242 -7.32 11.71 -5.76
CA SER A 242 -6.04 11.61 -6.48
C SER A 242 -5.12 10.54 -5.88
N PHE A 243 -5.29 10.23 -4.60
CA PHE A 243 -4.58 9.20 -3.86
C PHE A 243 -5.59 8.37 -3.08
N PHE A 244 -5.52 7.04 -3.16
CA PHE A 244 -6.45 6.18 -2.43
C PHE A 244 -5.92 5.91 -1.01
N PRO A 245 -6.53 6.49 0.04
CA PRO A 245 -6.05 6.32 1.39
C PRO A 245 -6.38 4.92 1.90
N THR A 246 -5.40 4.36 2.60
CA THR A 246 -5.46 2.96 3.05
C THR A 246 -6.35 2.79 4.28
N HIS A 247 -6.50 3.88 5.04
CA HIS A 247 -7.38 4.04 6.19
C HIS A 247 -8.15 5.34 5.95
N LEU A 248 -9.47 5.26 5.89
CA LEU A 248 -10.35 6.43 5.81
C LEU A 248 -10.90 6.75 7.20
N PRO A 249 -10.52 7.86 7.82
CA PRO A 249 -11.09 8.27 9.09
C PRO A 249 -12.57 8.63 8.93
N ILE A 250 -13.38 8.27 9.92
CA ILE A 250 -14.80 8.63 10.00
C ILE A 250 -15.01 9.66 11.10
N THR A 251 -15.42 10.87 10.74
CA THR A 251 -15.69 11.94 11.71
C THR A 251 -16.86 11.59 12.61
N ALA A 252 -16.72 11.81 13.91
CA ALA A 252 -17.82 11.69 14.86
C ALA A 252 -18.90 12.75 14.61
N ALA A 253 -20.13 12.47 15.04
CA ALA A 253 -21.21 13.45 15.05
C ALA A 253 -20.92 14.51 16.14
N GLY A 254 -20.32 15.62 15.74
CA GLY A 254 -19.95 16.72 16.64
C GLY A 254 -18.87 17.57 15.98
N GLY A 255 -19.07 18.89 15.93
CA GLY A 255 -18.09 19.80 15.34
C GLY A 255 -16.72 19.77 16.03
N LEU A 256 -15.78 20.57 15.53
CA LEU A 256 -14.43 20.69 16.10
C LEU A 256 -14.50 21.13 17.58
N THR A 257 -14.03 20.28 18.50
CA THR A 257 -14.01 20.54 19.96
C THR A 257 -12.78 21.35 20.37
N THR A 258 -11.64 21.10 19.74
CA THR A 258 -10.32 21.68 20.08
C THR A 258 -9.61 22.27 18.86
N GLY A 259 -10.32 22.52 17.77
CA GLY A 259 -9.73 22.78 16.45
C GLY A 259 -9.18 21.53 15.76
N ARG A 260 -9.29 20.37 16.40
CA ARG A 260 -8.96 19.04 15.86
C ARG A 260 -10.22 18.28 15.48
N THR A 261 -10.07 17.35 14.55
CA THR A 261 -11.20 16.59 13.99
C THR A 261 -11.50 15.39 14.89
N PRO A 262 -12.70 15.30 15.50
CA PRO A 262 -13.07 14.12 16.27
C PRO A 262 -13.36 12.97 15.31
N VAL A 263 -12.70 11.83 15.51
CA VAL A 263 -12.85 10.63 14.68
C VAL A 263 -13.35 9.48 15.54
N SER A 264 -14.35 8.80 15.02
CA SER A 264 -15.08 7.72 15.70
C SER A 264 -14.66 6.32 15.25
N GLY A 265 -14.01 6.22 14.11
CA GLY A 265 -13.60 4.96 13.52
C GLY A 265 -12.83 5.16 12.22
N ILE A 266 -12.42 4.04 11.64
CA ILE A 266 -11.72 3.95 10.36
C ILE A 266 -12.39 2.92 9.45
N VAL A 267 -12.28 3.13 8.14
CA VAL A 267 -12.58 2.10 7.14
C VAL A 267 -11.29 1.69 6.46
N ASP A 268 -11.00 0.39 6.47
CA ASP A 268 -9.84 -0.16 5.78
C ASP A 268 -10.11 -0.24 4.28
N GLU A 269 -9.10 0.10 3.48
CA GLU A 269 -9.12 -0.05 2.03
C GLU A 269 -9.57 -1.43 1.54
N ALA A 270 -9.08 -2.48 2.18
CA ALA A 270 -9.40 -3.84 1.76
C ALA A 270 -10.90 -4.16 1.96
N LEU A 271 -11.61 -3.41 2.80
CA LEU A 271 -13.06 -3.47 2.93
C LEU A 271 -13.73 -2.64 1.83
N ILE A 272 -13.23 -1.42 1.57
CA ILE A 272 -13.76 -0.53 0.53
C ILE A 272 -13.74 -1.22 -0.85
N TYR A 273 -12.61 -1.82 -1.23
CA TYR A 273 -12.51 -2.51 -2.52
C TYR A 273 -13.39 -3.77 -2.62
N THR A 274 -13.63 -4.45 -1.51
CA THR A 274 -14.65 -5.52 -1.48
C THR A 274 -16.04 -4.93 -1.73
N LEU A 275 -16.36 -3.76 -1.17
CA LEU A 275 -17.66 -3.12 -1.33
C LEU A 275 -17.86 -2.43 -2.69
N LEU A 276 -16.77 -2.12 -3.41
CA LEU A 276 -16.81 -1.66 -4.81
C LEU A 276 -17.24 -2.75 -5.80
N HIS A 277 -17.33 -4.01 -5.39
CA HIS A 277 -17.89 -5.07 -6.22
C HIS A 277 -19.33 -4.71 -6.65
N ASN A 278 -19.66 -4.83 -7.94
CA ASN A 278 -20.95 -4.37 -8.50
C ASN A 278 -22.18 -4.89 -7.75
N ILE A 279 -22.19 -6.16 -7.37
CA ILE A 279 -23.27 -6.75 -6.56
C ILE A 279 -23.40 -6.07 -5.18
N PHE A 280 -22.28 -5.82 -4.48
CA PHE A 280 -22.30 -5.16 -3.17
C PHE A 280 -22.65 -3.69 -3.27
N SER A 281 -22.06 -2.96 -4.22
CA SER A 281 -22.27 -1.52 -4.36
C SER A 281 -23.74 -1.19 -4.63
N GLN A 282 -24.45 -2.05 -5.37
CA GLN A 282 -25.89 -1.93 -5.59
C GLN A 282 -26.70 -2.34 -4.36
N ALA A 283 -26.45 -3.52 -3.79
CA ALA A 283 -27.24 -4.05 -2.68
C ALA A 283 -27.08 -3.25 -1.37
N LEU A 284 -25.94 -2.58 -1.20
CA LEU A 284 -25.57 -1.83 -0.01
C LEU A 284 -25.55 -0.30 -0.24
N ALA A 285 -26.03 0.19 -1.38
CA ALA A 285 -25.92 1.59 -1.78
C ALA A 285 -26.36 2.57 -0.68
N ALA A 286 -27.50 2.29 -0.04
CA ALA A 286 -28.10 3.13 1.00
C ALA A 286 -27.58 2.83 2.43
N MET A 287 -26.66 1.87 2.60
CA MET A 287 -26.12 1.53 3.92
C MET A 287 -25.25 2.69 4.44
N PRO A 288 -25.46 3.16 5.68
CA PRO A 288 -24.59 4.15 6.31
C PRO A 288 -23.17 3.63 6.54
N ILE A 289 -22.15 4.48 6.37
CA ILE A 289 -20.73 4.15 6.59
C ILE A 289 -20.44 3.67 8.02
N SER A 290 -21.21 4.12 9.01
CA SER A 290 -21.07 3.67 10.41
C SER A 290 -21.15 2.14 10.59
N TYR A 291 -21.81 1.39 9.70
CA TYR A 291 -21.91 -0.07 9.78
C TYR A 291 -20.63 -0.82 9.39
N ILE A 292 -19.72 -0.16 8.66
CA ILE A 292 -18.43 -0.71 8.23
C ILE A 292 -17.24 -0.10 8.98
N ALA A 293 -17.51 0.89 9.83
CA ALA A 293 -16.53 1.52 10.69
C ALA A 293 -15.91 0.52 11.68
N LYS A 294 -14.58 0.45 11.70
CA LYS A 294 -13.82 -0.22 12.76
C LYS A 294 -13.45 0.77 13.85
N PRO A 295 -13.50 0.36 15.13
CA PRO A 295 -13.04 1.20 16.23
C PRO A 295 -11.53 1.39 16.16
N ILE A 296 -11.06 2.61 16.38
CA ILE A 296 -9.64 2.95 16.40
C ILE A 296 -8.94 2.16 17.50
N GLN A 297 -7.88 1.44 17.16
CA GLN A 297 -7.07 0.71 18.12
C GLN A 297 -5.83 1.53 18.54
N PRO A 298 -5.34 1.40 19.79
CA PRO A 298 -4.13 2.08 20.23
C PRO A 298 -2.87 1.78 19.41
N LYS A 299 -2.86 0.67 18.68
CA LYS A 299 -1.75 0.26 17.79
C LYS A 299 -1.75 0.96 16.42
N GLU A 300 -2.82 1.69 16.11
CA GLU A 300 -3.06 2.39 14.84
C GLU A 300 -2.88 3.91 15.00
N ILE A 301 -2.43 4.36 16.18
CA ILE A 301 -2.29 5.77 16.53
C ILE A 301 -0.87 6.09 17.02
N VAL A 302 -0.40 7.28 16.68
CA VAL A 302 0.81 7.90 17.24
C VAL A 302 0.55 9.36 17.59
N LYS A 303 1.47 9.98 18.34
CA LYS A 303 1.43 11.41 18.63
C LYS A 303 2.39 12.16 17.71
N LEU A 304 2.22 13.47 17.61
CA LEU A 304 3.10 14.34 16.82
C LEU A 304 4.56 14.31 17.30
N ASP A 305 4.80 14.05 18.58
CA ASP A 305 6.13 13.99 19.20
C ASP A 305 6.75 12.58 19.17
N THR A 306 6.06 11.58 18.61
CA THR A 306 6.62 10.26 18.33
C THR A 306 7.81 10.38 17.38
N LYS A 307 8.86 9.59 17.58
CA LYS A 307 10.03 9.59 16.70
C LYS A 307 9.74 8.84 15.41
N ILE A 308 10.38 9.22 14.31
CA ILE A 308 10.25 8.52 13.03
C ILE A 308 10.70 7.06 13.15
N GLY A 309 11.77 6.77 13.89
CA GLY A 309 12.21 5.38 14.12
C GLY A 309 11.13 4.52 14.77
N ASP A 310 10.49 5.02 15.84
CA ASP A 310 9.40 4.32 16.53
C ASP A 310 8.20 4.10 15.59
N LEU A 311 7.88 5.11 14.77
CA LEU A 311 6.82 5.01 13.76
C LEU A 311 7.13 3.93 12.71
N ILE A 312 8.36 3.88 12.20
CA ILE A 312 8.80 2.89 11.22
C ILE A 312 8.71 1.47 11.81
N GLU A 313 9.08 1.27 13.07
CA GLU A 313 8.93 -0.02 13.74
C GLU A 313 7.47 -0.48 13.80
N ILE A 314 6.51 0.43 14.02
CA ILE A 314 5.06 0.11 13.98
C ILE A 314 4.66 -0.37 12.58
N PHE A 315 5.16 0.29 11.54
CA PHE A 315 4.91 -0.08 10.15
C PHE A 315 5.48 -1.46 9.79
N ILE A 316 6.70 -1.77 10.24
CA ILE A 316 7.40 -3.02 9.95
C ILE A 316 6.83 -4.20 10.76
N ASN A 317 6.29 -3.93 11.96
CA ASN A 317 5.85 -4.99 12.87
C ASN A 317 4.87 -5.97 12.19
N ARG A 318 5.33 -7.22 12.05
CA ARG A 318 4.79 -8.24 11.13
C ARG A 318 3.36 -8.68 11.43
N LEU A 319 2.80 -8.33 12.59
CA LEU A 319 1.46 -8.73 12.99
C LEU A 319 0.36 -7.79 12.51
N THR A 320 0.65 -6.50 12.35
CA THR A 320 -0.37 -5.47 12.07
C THR A 320 -0.14 -4.74 10.77
N LYS A 321 1.11 -4.56 10.33
CA LYS A 321 1.55 -3.89 9.07
C LYS A 321 0.54 -2.84 8.54
N PRO A 322 0.21 -1.83 9.36
CA PRO A 322 -0.76 -0.82 8.98
C PRO A 322 -0.21 -0.05 7.79
N THR A 323 -1.03 0.28 6.80
CA THR A 323 -0.57 0.98 5.59
C THR A 323 -0.71 2.50 5.68
N ALA A 324 -1.34 2.98 6.75
CA ALA A 324 -1.31 4.34 7.25
C ALA A 324 -1.54 4.31 8.77
N ILE A 325 -1.09 5.33 9.48
CA ILE A 325 -1.22 5.46 10.93
C ILE A 325 -1.87 6.82 11.22
N LEU A 326 -2.86 6.82 12.11
CA LEU A 326 -3.51 8.06 12.54
C LEU A 326 -2.60 8.81 13.51
N VAL A 327 -2.54 10.13 13.38
CA VAL A 327 -1.80 10.99 14.31
C VAL A 327 -2.79 11.80 15.14
N GLY A 328 -2.68 11.73 16.46
CA GLY A 328 -3.58 12.47 17.35
C GLY A 328 -3.58 11.98 18.79
N ASP A 329 -4.60 12.40 19.53
CA ASP A 329 -4.77 12.08 20.95
C ASP A 329 -5.99 11.18 21.16
N TYR A 330 -5.78 10.04 21.82
CA TYR A 330 -6.85 9.13 22.22
C TYR A 330 -7.18 9.29 23.70
N ASN A 331 -8.39 9.77 24.00
CA ASN A 331 -8.87 9.88 25.36
C ASN A 331 -9.45 8.53 25.81
N LYS A 332 -8.67 7.80 26.62
CA LYS A 332 -9.08 6.49 27.16
C LYS A 332 -10.38 6.53 27.99
N LYS A 333 -10.72 7.68 28.59
CA LYS A 333 -11.93 7.82 29.43
C LYS A 333 -13.18 7.98 28.59
N THR A 334 -13.14 8.85 27.57
CA THR A 334 -14.29 9.10 26.70
C THR A 334 -14.35 8.17 25.49
N LYS A 335 -13.25 7.44 25.21
CA LYS A 335 -13.04 6.63 23.99
C LYS A 335 -13.12 7.47 22.71
N GLU A 336 -12.84 8.76 22.82
CA GLU A 336 -12.80 9.68 21.69
C GLU A 336 -11.36 9.85 21.21
N PHE A 337 -11.18 9.92 19.90
CA PHE A 337 -9.93 10.26 19.26
C PHE A 337 -10.04 11.64 18.60
N GLU A 338 -9.11 12.53 18.94
CA GLU A 338 -8.96 13.80 18.25
C GLU A 338 -7.77 13.70 17.30
N MET A 339 -8.04 13.78 15.99
CA MET A 339 -7.06 13.60 14.94
C MET A 339 -6.37 14.93 14.60
N ASP A 340 -5.04 14.91 14.58
CA ASP A 340 -4.18 15.96 14.00
C ASP A 340 -3.89 15.70 12.52
N GLY A 341 -3.81 14.43 12.10
CA GLY A 341 -3.58 14.05 10.71
C GLY A 341 -3.36 12.54 10.52
N ILE A 342 -2.76 12.17 9.40
CA ILE A 342 -2.31 10.79 9.11
C ILE A 342 -0.86 10.80 8.63
N VAL A 343 -0.19 9.66 8.77
CA VAL A 343 1.08 9.38 8.12
C VAL A 343 0.99 8.05 7.38
N ASN A 344 1.44 8.03 6.14
CA ASN A 344 1.58 6.82 5.33
C ASN A 344 3.06 6.60 4.94
N TYR A 345 3.33 5.51 4.21
CA TYR A 345 4.70 5.21 3.77
C TYR A 345 5.28 6.24 2.80
N VAL A 346 4.43 6.86 1.97
CA VAL A 346 4.82 7.86 0.97
C VAL A 346 5.33 9.11 1.67
N ASP A 347 4.63 9.57 2.72
CA ASP A 347 5.05 10.70 3.55
C ASP A 347 6.46 10.44 4.15
N LEU A 348 6.68 9.22 4.66
CA LEU A 348 7.97 8.79 5.20
C LEU A 348 9.08 8.77 4.16
N LEU A 349 8.84 8.16 3.00
CA LEU A 349 9.84 8.06 1.93
C LEU A 349 10.16 9.45 1.33
N ASN A 350 9.14 10.30 1.13
CA ASN A 350 9.33 11.67 0.66
C ASN A 350 10.21 12.47 1.63
N ARG A 351 9.94 12.38 2.93
CA ARG A 351 10.79 13.05 3.94
C ARG A 351 12.19 12.46 3.97
N PHE A 352 12.35 11.14 3.87
CA PHE A 352 13.66 10.50 3.85
C PHE A 352 14.49 10.99 2.66
N LEU A 353 13.91 11.06 1.46
CA LEU A 353 14.57 11.58 0.26
C LEU A 353 14.86 13.09 0.31
N ALA A 354 14.06 13.87 1.03
CA ALA A 354 14.34 15.28 1.27
C ALA A 354 15.49 15.46 2.27
N TRP A 355 15.43 14.75 3.39
CA TRP A 355 16.46 14.75 4.43
C TRP A 355 17.83 14.34 3.88
N SER A 356 17.88 13.34 3.01
CA SER A 356 19.14 12.87 2.41
C SER A 356 19.79 13.88 1.45
N LYS A 357 19.02 14.85 0.92
CA LYS A 357 19.54 15.96 0.10
C LYS A 357 20.00 17.15 0.94
N GLU A 358 19.47 17.27 2.17
CA GLU A 358 19.78 18.34 3.12
C GLU A 358 21.05 18.05 3.95
N SER A 359 21.37 16.76 4.10
CA SER A 359 22.55 16.24 4.83
C SER A 359 23.76 16.15 3.91
#